data_AF-A0A7D7L0E4-F1
#
_entry.id   AF-A0A7D7L0E4-F1
#
_cell.length_a   1.000
_cell.length_b   1.000
_cell.length_c   1.000
_cell.angle_alpha   90.00
_cell.angle_beta   90.00
_cell.angle_gamma   90.00
#
_symmetry.space_group_name_H-M   'P 1'
#
loop_
_entity.id
_entity.type
_entity.pdbx_description
1 polymer ?
#
loop_
_entity_poly.entity_id
_entity_poly.type
_entity_poly.pdbx_seq_one_letter_code
_entity_poly.pdbx_strand_id
1 'polypeptide(L)'
;MFVAKISRGRTIREFVVGVLGVPSAFVVVWMAIYGYNAIRIDRAPDTRGTLTDTIVTQGNPEAALFQFLQTMPWFAVTAFVALIVITIFFITSIDSGALVMDAMANGHEDEGPRRQRIFWTLAVGAVCTAIIATSGENGLNALQEVIIVIGAPVMLLEVLQAVMLLQALRQDAGTARPMRTRQWKRVLPAEEYHRRAQEDGAAVSEYVIRPEYEVGTEPENDTHQPRTWHWQREQEGRPVYQLALTGGASSGKRTAARAFEELGAAVLDSAQMWQQLLEPGTPTRAEVERIFGEQLPTAADAPAEDVAAALDELMARNETARARAHELLMPEMRESARRRAREAGTDRVMVQVVRDPLEAEQRDRFDLVVAVEAPAEERVQRLRRTEGVAADVAWDLVDQAPSDGETRDVADRVIVNDGDVEHVRDQVREIWQDQILPVLDHKSTEEGHDHEGTVHETGSH
;
A
#
# COMPACT_ATOMS: atom_id res chain seq x y z
N MET A 1 -8.99 -17.39 -0.41
CA MET A 1 -8.44 -16.02 -0.54
C MET A 1 -8.43 -15.49 -1.98
N PHE A 2 -7.92 -16.23 -2.99
CA PHE A 2 -7.89 -15.78 -4.40
C PHE A 2 -9.28 -15.37 -4.95
N VAL A 3 -10.29 -16.22 -4.79
CA VAL A 3 -11.66 -15.93 -5.28
C VAL A 3 -12.32 -14.77 -4.52
N ALA A 4 -11.94 -14.57 -3.24
CA ALA A 4 -12.37 -13.43 -2.43
C ALA A 4 -11.74 -12.11 -2.91
N LYS A 5 -10.46 -12.12 -3.32
CA LYS A 5 -9.76 -10.92 -3.82
C LYS A 5 -10.32 -10.42 -5.16
N ILE A 6 -10.69 -11.34 -6.07
CA ILE A 6 -11.29 -10.98 -7.38
C ILE A 6 -12.80 -10.70 -7.32
N SER A 7 -13.45 -10.87 -6.16
CA SER A 7 -14.89 -10.63 -5.97
C SER A 7 -15.20 -9.29 -5.30
N ARG A 8 -14.19 -8.42 -5.13
CA ARG A 8 -14.36 -7.04 -4.64
C ARG A 8 -15.38 -6.31 -5.54
N GLY A 9 -16.46 -5.79 -4.96
CA GLY A 9 -17.53 -5.09 -5.67
C GLY A 9 -18.69 -5.98 -6.16
N ARG A 10 -18.68 -7.30 -5.94
CA ARG A 10 -19.80 -8.21 -6.26
C ARG A 10 -20.71 -8.45 -5.06
N THR A 11 -21.97 -8.79 -5.30
CA THR A 11 -22.89 -9.20 -4.24
C THR A 11 -22.56 -10.61 -3.74
N ILE A 12 -22.90 -10.92 -2.48
CA ILE A 12 -22.76 -12.27 -1.90
C ILE A 12 -23.47 -13.31 -2.78
N ARG A 13 -24.63 -12.96 -3.34
CA ARG A 13 -25.40 -13.87 -4.22
C ARG A 13 -24.63 -14.23 -5.49
N GLU A 14 -24.05 -13.24 -6.17
CA GLU A 14 -23.24 -13.47 -7.38
C GLU A 14 -21.99 -14.29 -7.05
N PHE A 15 -21.34 -14.01 -5.91
CA PHE A 15 -20.20 -14.78 -5.44
C PHE A 15 -20.58 -16.25 -5.20
N VAL A 16 -21.64 -16.51 -4.43
CA VAL A 16 -22.08 -17.88 -4.11
C VAL A 16 -22.49 -18.64 -5.36
N VAL A 17 -23.24 -18.01 -6.27
CA VAL A 17 -23.64 -18.63 -7.54
C VAL A 17 -22.43 -18.93 -8.42
N GLY A 18 -21.45 -18.03 -8.49
CA GLY A 18 -20.23 -18.26 -9.27
C GLY A 18 -19.36 -19.39 -8.70
N VAL A 19 -19.13 -19.36 -7.39
CA VAL A 19 -18.27 -20.32 -6.68
C VAL A 19 -18.85 -21.72 -6.64
N LEU A 20 -20.17 -21.86 -6.49
CA LEU A 20 -20.83 -23.17 -6.53
C LEU A 20 -21.14 -23.61 -7.96
N GLY A 21 -21.63 -22.70 -8.79
CA GLY A 21 -22.14 -23.03 -10.12
C GLY A 21 -21.07 -23.53 -11.08
N VAL A 22 -19.91 -22.86 -11.15
CA VAL A 22 -18.86 -23.22 -12.12
C VAL A 22 -18.25 -24.60 -11.82
N PRO A 23 -17.78 -24.91 -10.59
CA PRO A 23 -17.27 -26.24 -10.27
C PRO A 23 -18.34 -27.33 -10.38
N SER A 24 -19.58 -27.07 -9.93
CA SER A 24 -20.66 -28.04 -10.07
C SER A 24 -20.97 -28.36 -11.54
N ALA A 25 -21.05 -27.35 -12.41
CA ALA A 25 -21.25 -27.56 -13.84
C ALA A 25 -20.11 -28.38 -14.46
N PHE A 26 -18.86 -28.09 -14.07
CA PHE A 26 -17.71 -28.88 -14.47
C PHE A 26 -17.82 -30.35 -14.03
N VAL A 27 -18.20 -30.60 -12.77
CA VAL A 27 -18.39 -31.96 -12.23
C VAL A 27 -19.51 -32.70 -12.97
N VAL A 28 -20.61 -32.02 -13.31
CA VAL A 28 -21.70 -32.61 -14.10
C VAL A 28 -21.20 -33.03 -15.48
N VAL A 29 -20.47 -32.16 -16.18
CA VAL A 29 -19.88 -32.47 -17.49
C VAL A 29 -18.89 -33.63 -17.37
N TRP A 30 -18.03 -33.59 -16.35
CA TRP A 30 -17.04 -34.63 -16.08
C TRP A 30 -17.70 -35.99 -15.84
N MET A 31 -18.69 -36.06 -14.96
CA MET A 31 -19.42 -37.31 -14.68
C MET A 31 -20.25 -37.79 -15.87
N ALA A 32 -20.85 -36.87 -16.63
CA ALA A 32 -21.59 -37.22 -17.84
C ALA A 32 -20.68 -37.85 -18.92
N ILE A 33 -19.42 -37.42 -19.02
CA ILE A 33 -18.47 -37.95 -20.02
C ILE A 33 -17.77 -39.19 -19.48
N TYR A 34 -17.03 -39.06 -18.37
CA TYR A 34 -16.17 -40.12 -17.86
C TYR A 34 -16.94 -41.15 -17.04
N GLY A 35 -17.86 -40.71 -16.17
CA GLY A 35 -18.71 -41.61 -15.38
C GLY A 35 -19.60 -42.48 -16.25
N TYR A 36 -20.24 -41.89 -17.27
CA TYR A 36 -21.01 -42.67 -18.25
C TYR A 36 -20.14 -43.69 -19.00
N ASN A 37 -18.94 -43.29 -19.45
CA ASN A 37 -18.03 -44.21 -20.14
C ASN A 37 -17.56 -45.34 -19.23
N ALA A 38 -17.24 -45.07 -17.97
CA ALA A 38 -16.86 -46.09 -17.00
C ALA A 38 -17.96 -47.14 -16.82
N ILE A 39 -19.22 -46.70 -16.63
CA ILE A 39 -20.38 -47.59 -16.52
C ILE A 39 -20.61 -48.38 -17.81
N ARG A 40 -20.49 -47.73 -18.97
CA ARG A 40 -20.69 -48.38 -20.28
C ARG A 40 -19.65 -49.46 -20.54
N ILE A 41 -18.39 -49.21 -20.19
CA ILE A 41 -17.28 -50.16 -20.35
C ILE A 41 -17.44 -51.32 -19.36
N ASP A 42 -17.74 -51.03 -18.09
CA ASP A 42 -17.94 -52.07 -17.08
C ASP A 42 -19.15 -52.98 -17.41
N ARG A 43 -20.16 -52.46 -18.12
CA ARG A 43 -21.32 -53.25 -18.58
C ARG A 43 -21.12 -53.93 -19.94
N ALA A 44 -20.02 -53.66 -20.65
CA ALA A 44 -19.78 -54.24 -21.96
C ALA A 44 -19.56 -55.76 -21.86
N PRO A 45 -19.96 -56.56 -22.87
CA PRO A 45 -19.88 -58.02 -22.81
C PRO A 45 -18.46 -58.57 -22.55
N ASP A 46 -17.44 -57.89 -23.08
CA ASP A 46 -16.04 -58.32 -23.04
C ASP A 46 -15.31 -57.94 -21.73
N THR A 47 -15.84 -56.96 -21.00
CA THR A 47 -15.21 -56.34 -19.80
C THR A 47 -16.12 -56.40 -18.58
N ARG A 48 -17.17 -57.23 -18.63
CA ARG A 48 -18.23 -57.31 -17.61
C ARG A 48 -17.70 -57.27 -16.18
N GLY A 49 -17.96 -56.16 -15.51
CA GLY A 49 -17.70 -55.97 -14.09
C GLY A 49 -16.21 -55.85 -13.73
N THR A 50 -15.28 -55.72 -14.68
CA THR A 50 -13.86 -55.70 -14.35
C THR A 50 -13.45 -54.49 -13.53
N LEU A 51 -14.10 -53.33 -13.73
CA LEU A 51 -13.83 -52.14 -12.91
C LEU A 51 -14.52 -52.27 -11.55
N THR A 52 -15.75 -52.80 -11.53
CA THR A 52 -16.48 -53.06 -10.28
C THR A 52 -15.73 -54.07 -9.40
N ASP A 53 -15.13 -55.11 -9.98
CA ASP A 53 -14.33 -56.12 -9.25
C ASP A 53 -13.08 -55.50 -8.62
N THR A 54 -12.33 -54.70 -9.38
CA THR A 54 -11.13 -54.01 -8.87
C THR A 54 -11.46 -53.04 -7.72
N ILE A 55 -12.59 -52.33 -7.81
CA ILE A 55 -12.99 -51.38 -6.76
C ILE A 55 -13.57 -52.10 -5.54
N VAL A 56 -14.54 -53.00 -5.73
CA VAL A 56 -15.35 -53.56 -4.63
C VAL A 56 -14.75 -54.84 -4.08
N THR A 57 -14.29 -55.75 -4.94
CA THR A 57 -13.78 -57.06 -4.51
C THR A 57 -12.32 -56.96 -4.09
N GLN A 58 -11.49 -56.28 -4.88
CA GLN A 58 -10.05 -56.17 -4.65
C GLN A 58 -9.70 -54.99 -3.72
N GLY A 59 -10.65 -54.09 -3.46
CA GLY A 59 -10.45 -52.94 -2.57
C GLY A 59 -9.38 -51.97 -3.08
N ASN A 60 -9.18 -51.87 -4.40
CA ASN A 60 -8.12 -51.05 -5.00
C ASN A 60 -8.73 -49.97 -5.92
N PRO A 61 -9.44 -48.98 -5.36
CA PRO A 61 -10.01 -47.88 -6.14
C PRO A 61 -8.93 -47.06 -6.86
N GLU A 62 -7.70 -47.03 -6.36
CA GLU A 62 -6.58 -46.29 -6.95
C GLU A 62 -6.19 -46.87 -8.33
N ALA A 63 -6.15 -48.20 -8.46
CA ALA A 63 -5.86 -48.87 -9.71
C ALA A 63 -6.98 -48.73 -10.74
N ALA A 64 -8.23 -48.55 -10.29
CA ALA A 64 -9.40 -48.49 -11.17
C ALA A 64 -9.34 -47.32 -12.18
N LEU A 65 -8.73 -46.19 -11.80
CA LEU A 65 -8.51 -45.07 -12.74
C LEU A 65 -7.60 -45.48 -13.90
N PHE A 66 -6.48 -46.14 -13.62
CA PHE A 66 -5.52 -46.54 -14.64
C PHE A 66 -6.06 -47.68 -15.51
N GLN A 67 -6.78 -48.63 -14.90
CA GLN A 67 -7.52 -49.66 -15.62
C GLN A 67 -8.56 -49.06 -16.57
N PHE A 68 -9.29 -48.02 -16.14
CA PHE A 68 -10.21 -47.29 -17.00
C PHE A 68 -9.47 -46.60 -18.15
N LEU A 69 -8.36 -45.91 -17.88
CA LEU A 69 -7.58 -45.22 -18.92
C LEU A 69 -6.97 -46.20 -19.94
N GLN A 70 -6.67 -47.45 -19.57
CA GLN A 70 -6.18 -48.47 -20.52
C GLN A 70 -7.20 -48.79 -21.61
N THR A 71 -8.49 -48.58 -21.34
CA THR A 71 -9.56 -48.81 -22.32
C THR A 71 -9.75 -47.62 -23.27
N MET A 72 -9.04 -46.52 -23.05
CA MET A 72 -9.10 -45.30 -23.86
C MET A 72 -7.92 -45.21 -24.83
N PRO A 73 -8.08 -44.54 -25.99
CA PRO A 73 -6.96 -44.25 -26.86
C PRO A 73 -5.92 -43.38 -26.13
N TRP A 74 -4.64 -43.57 -26.48
CA TRP A 74 -3.51 -42.82 -25.92
C TRP A 74 -3.26 -43.02 -24.42
N PHE A 75 -3.57 -44.21 -23.89
CA PHE A 75 -3.34 -44.59 -22.49
C PHE A 75 -2.03 -44.06 -21.89
N ALA A 76 -0.90 -44.25 -22.56
CA ALA A 76 0.41 -43.83 -22.04
C ALA A 76 0.48 -42.32 -21.76
N VAL A 77 -0.10 -41.49 -22.63
CA VAL A 77 -0.13 -40.03 -22.46
C VAL A 77 -1.10 -39.66 -21.35
N THR A 78 -2.33 -40.20 -21.36
CA THR A 78 -3.35 -39.86 -20.36
C THR A 78 -2.98 -40.34 -18.96
N ALA A 79 -2.34 -41.51 -18.83
CA ALA A 79 -1.86 -42.04 -17.56
C ALA A 79 -0.70 -41.20 -17.00
N PHE A 80 0.22 -40.76 -17.86
CA PHE A 80 1.30 -39.86 -17.46
C PHE A 80 0.77 -38.50 -16.97
N VAL A 81 -0.19 -37.92 -17.70
CA VAL A 81 -0.85 -36.67 -17.28
C VAL A 81 -1.62 -36.88 -15.98
N ALA A 82 -2.37 -37.97 -15.83
CA ALA A 82 -3.08 -38.28 -14.60
C ALA A 82 -2.12 -38.38 -13.40
N LEU A 83 -0.97 -39.04 -13.58
CA LEU A 83 0.07 -39.13 -12.55
C LEU A 83 0.58 -37.73 -12.15
N ILE A 84 0.91 -36.88 -13.12
CA ILE A 84 1.34 -35.49 -12.84
C ILE A 84 0.26 -34.73 -12.07
N VAL A 85 -0.99 -34.82 -12.50
CA VAL A 85 -2.11 -34.12 -11.85
C VAL A 85 -2.27 -34.61 -10.40
N ILE A 86 -2.27 -35.92 -10.16
CA ILE A 86 -2.33 -36.49 -8.80
C ILE A 86 -1.15 -35.99 -7.95
N THR A 87 0.06 -35.99 -8.49
CA THR A 87 1.25 -35.50 -7.78
C THR A 87 1.13 -34.01 -7.43
N ILE A 88 0.70 -33.17 -8.37
CA ILE A 88 0.50 -31.74 -8.12
C ILE A 88 -0.56 -31.53 -7.04
N PHE A 89 -1.73 -32.18 -7.15
CA PHE A 89 -2.79 -32.07 -6.15
C PHE A 89 -2.31 -32.50 -4.76
N PHE A 90 -1.54 -33.58 -4.68
CA PHE A 90 -0.97 -34.06 -3.44
C PHE A 90 0.01 -33.06 -2.82
N ILE A 91 0.95 -32.52 -3.62
CA ILE A 91 1.92 -31.51 -3.18
C ILE A 91 1.19 -30.25 -2.70
N THR A 92 0.22 -29.74 -3.47
CA THR A 92 -0.56 -28.55 -3.11
C THR A 92 -1.37 -28.75 -1.84
N SER A 93 -1.91 -29.95 -1.61
CA SER A 93 -2.66 -30.28 -0.39
C SER A 93 -1.77 -30.30 0.84
N ILE A 94 -0.57 -30.89 0.75
CA ILE A 94 0.41 -30.90 1.85
C ILE A 94 0.85 -29.47 2.17
N ASP A 95 1.12 -28.68 1.13
CA ASP A 95 1.58 -27.30 1.29
C ASP A 95 0.53 -26.44 2.02
N SER A 96 -0.74 -26.58 1.64
CA SER A 96 -1.86 -25.89 2.29
C SER A 96 -2.05 -26.37 3.74
N GLY A 97 -1.90 -27.67 4.01
CA GLY A 97 -2.00 -28.23 5.36
C GLY A 97 -0.88 -27.74 6.29
N ALA A 98 0.36 -27.67 5.79
CA ALA A 98 1.49 -27.14 6.52
C ALA A 98 1.31 -25.65 6.87
N LEU A 99 0.75 -24.86 5.95
CA LEU A 99 0.39 -23.46 6.20
C LEU A 99 -0.65 -23.32 7.31
N VAL A 100 -1.70 -24.13 7.32
CA VAL A 100 -2.73 -24.08 8.38
C VAL A 100 -2.16 -24.49 9.74
N MET A 101 -1.33 -25.54 9.79
CA MET A 101 -0.65 -25.94 11.02
C MET A 101 0.28 -24.85 11.55
N ASP A 102 1.01 -24.18 10.65
CA ASP A 102 1.88 -23.07 11.00
C ASP A 102 1.10 -21.89 11.61
N ALA A 103 -0.02 -21.51 10.99
CA ALA A 103 -0.90 -20.45 11.48
C ALA A 103 -1.50 -20.79 12.85
N MET A 104 -1.93 -22.04 13.06
CA MET A 104 -2.44 -22.51 14.36
C MET A 104 -1.36 -22.48 15.45
N ALA A 105 -0.10 -22.78 15.12
CA ALA A 105 1.01 -22.76 16.07
C ALA A 105 1.46 -21.34 16.44
N ASN A 106 1.42 -20.41 15.49
CA ASN A 106 1.84 -19.02 15.70
C ASN A 106 0.74 -18.13 16.33
N GLY A 107 -0.53 -18.55 16.25
CA GLY A 107 -1.66 -17.82 16.83
C GLY A 107 -2.04 -16.53 16.08
N HIS A 108 -1.43 -16.26 14.92
CA HIS A 108 -1.77 -15.17 14.02
C HIS A 108 -1.78 -15.66 12.57
N GLU A 109 -2.61 -15.02 11.72
CA GLU A 109 -2.82 -15.40 10.31
C GLU A 109 -1.68 -14.97 9.36
N ASP A 110 -0.68 -14.24 9.88
CA ASP A 110 0.48 -13.79 9.11
C ASP A 110 1.42 -14.96 8.74
N GLU A 111 2.13 -14.87 7.62
CA GLU A 111 3.09 -15.90 7.19
C GLU A 111 4.19 -16.10 8.25
N GLY A 112 4.28 -17.32 8.80
CA GLY A 112 5.33 -17.69 9.75
C GLY A 112 6.71 -17.81 9.09
N PRO A 113 7.79 -17.88 9.90
CA PRO A 113 9.14 -18.00 9.38
C PRO A 113 9.29 -19.26 8.52
N ARG A 114 9.93 -19.13 7.34
CA ARG A 114 10.07 -20.22 6.34
C ARG A 114 10.59 -21.55 6.93
N ARG A 115 11.45 -21.47 7.96
CA ARG A 115 12.00 -22.65 8.65
C ARG A 115 10.92 -23.49 9.34
N GLN A 116 9.90 -22.85 9.91
CA GLN A 116 8.80 -23.50 10.60
C GLN A 116 7.86 -24.21 9.62
N ARG A 117 7.54 -23.59 8.49
CA ARG A 117 6.81 -24.24 7.39
C ARG A 117 7.54 -25.46 6.83
N ILE A 118 8.86 -25.37 6.64
CA ILE A 118 9.69 -26.51 6.22
C ILE A 118 9.64 -27.62 7.27
N PHE A 119 9.74 -27.27 8.56
CA PHE A 119 9.62 -28.23 9.65
C PHE A 119 8.29 -28.98 9.61
N TRP A 120 7.15 -28.28 9.49
CA TRP A 120 5.83 -28.91 9.42
C TRP A 120 5.68 -29.83 8.20
N THR A 121 6.17 -29.39 7.04
CA THR A 121 6.14 -30.19 5.80
C THR A 121 6.94 -31.48 5.95
N LEU A 122 8.16 -31.40 6.51
CA LEU A 122 9.01 -32.56 6.76
C LEU A 122 8.44 -33.49 7.84
N ALA A 123 7.82 -32.93 8.89
CA ALA A 123 7.20 -33.71 9.95
C ALA A 123 6.02 -34.54 9.42
N VAL A 124 5.14 -33.95 8.60
CA VAL A 124 4.04 -34.67 7.94
C VAL A 124 4.59 -35.80 7.06
N GLY A 125 5.60 -35.50 6.22
CA GLY A 125 6.26 -36.49 5.38
C GLY A 125 6.89 -37.64 6.17
N ALA A 126 7.53 -37.33 7.30
CA ALA A 126 8.13 -38.32 8.19
C ALA A 126 7.06 -39.22 8.84
N VAL A 127 5.94 -38.65 9.31
CA VAL A 127 4.82 -39.42 9.87
C VAL A 127 4.17 -40.31 8.81
N CYS A 128 3.89 -39.78 7.61
CA CYS A 128 3.38 -40.58 6.49
C CYS A 128 4.32 -41.74 6.14
N THR A 129 5.63 -41.47 6.04
CA THR A 129 6.64 -42.50 5.76
C THR A 129 6.68 -43.55 6.86
N ALA A 130 6.62 -43.14 8.14
CA ALA A 130 6.62 -44.05 9.27
C ALA A 130 5.38 -44.95 9.30
N ILE A 131 4.18 -44.41 9.02
CA ILE A 131 2.94 -45.19 8.96
C ILE A 131 3.00 -46.22 7.82
N ILE A 132 3.43 -45.81 6.63
CA ILE A 132 3.56 -46.70 5.47
C ILE A 132 4.60 -47.79 5.75
N ALA A 133 5.76 -47.43 6.30
CA ALA A 133 6.83 -48.37 6.57
C ALA A 133 6.49 -49.39 7.68
N THR A 134 5.68 -49.00 8.67
CA THR A 134 5.33 -49.86 9.81
C THR A 134 4.07 -50.68 9.60
N SER A 135 3.06 -50.10 8.95
CA SER A 135 1.70 -50.62 8.96
C SER A 135 1.15 -50.96 7.57
N GLY A 136 1.85 -50.57 6.49
CA GLY A 136 1.43 -50.85 5.11
C GLY A 136 -0.03 -50.46 4.84
N GLU A 137 -0.77 -51.35 4.17
CA GLU A 137 -2.19 -51.16 3.85
C GLU A 137 -3.10 -51.11 5.10
N ASN A 138 -2.74 -51.82 6.18
CA ASN A 138 -3.52 -51.80 7.42
C ASN A 138 -3.47 -50.44 8.13
N GLY A 139 -2.34 -49.73 8.02
CA GLY A 139 -2.21 -48.37 8.54
C GLY A 139 -3.09 -47.38 7.80
N LEU A 140 -3.24 -47.56 6.49
CA LEU A 140 -4.10 -46.71 5.66
C LEU A 140 -5.58 -46.91 5.99
N ASN A 141 -6.01 -48.17 6.15
CA ASN A 141 -7.37 -48.50 6.57
C ASN A 141 -7.70 -47.93 7.96
N ALA A 142 -6.79 -48.07 8.93
CA ALA A 142 -6.96 -47.49 10.27
C ALA A 142 -7.04 -45.96 10.23
N LEU A 143 -6.23 -45.31 9.39
CA LEU A 143 -6.28 -43.86 9.21
C LEU A 143 -7.63 -43.40 8.62
N GLN A 144 -8.16 -44.15 7.64
CA GLN A 144 -9.47 -43.87 7.06
C GLN A 144 -10.59 -43.98 8.10
N GLU A 145 -10.59 -45.02 8.94
CA GLU A 145 -11.56 -45.17 10.03
C GLU A 145 -11.48 -44.00 11.03
N VAL A 146 -10.27 -43.60 11.43
CA VAL A 146 -10.05 -42.46 12.33
C VAL A 146 -10.58 -41.16 11.70
N ILE A 147 -10.33 -40.93 10.41
CA ILE A 147 -10.85 -39.78 9.68
C ILE A 147 -12.38 -39.78 9.66
N ILE A 148 -13.04 -40.94 9.52
CA ILE A 148 -14.51 -41.02 9.57
C ILE A 148 -15.03 -40.68 10.98
N VAL A 149 -14.41 -41.24 12.02
CA VAL A 149 -14.80 -41.01 13.42
C VAL A 149 -14.60 -39.55 13.83
N ILE A 150 -13.51 -38.91 13.41
CA ILE A 150 -13.22 -37.49 13.69
C ILE A 150 -14.01 -36.56 12.76
N GLY A 151 -14.22 -36.96 11.50
CA GLY A 151 -14.92 -36.16 10.50
C GLY A 151 -16.40 -35.98 10.81
N ALA A 152 -17.05 -37.00 11.37
CA ALA A 152 -18.47 -36.93 11.73
C ALA A 152 -18.82 -35.77 12.71
N PRO A 153 -18.15 -35.60 13.87
CA PRO A 153 -18.41 -34.46 14.75
C PRO A 153 -17.97 -33.12 14.14
N VAL A 154 -16.89 -33.09 13.36
CA VAL A 154 -16.46 -31.87 12.65
C VAL A 154 -17.53 -31.43 11.64
N MET A 155 -18.15 -32.36 10.91
CA MET A 155 -19.26 -32.07 10.00
C MET A 155 -20.44 -31.40 10.72
N LEU A 156 -20.79 -31.88 11.93
CA LEU A 156 -21.85 -31.24 12.73
C LEU A 156 -21.47 -29.81 13.13
N LEU A 157 -20.20 -29.58 13.46
CA LEU A 157 -19.67 -28.26 13.76
C LEU A 157 -19.69 -27.35 12.53
N GLU A 158 -19.33 -27.84 11.35
CA GLU A 158 -19.41 -27.08 10.08
C GLU A 158 -20.86 -26.70 9.73
N VAL A 159 -21.82 -27.62 9.93
CA VAL A 159 -23.25 -27.31 9.75
C VAL A 159 -23.70 -26.23 10.73
N LEU A 160 -23.28 -26.31 11.99
CA LEU A 160 -23.57 -25.28 12.99
C LEU A 160 -22.95 -23.93 12.60
N GLN A 161 -21.69 -23.93 12.14
CA GLN A 161 -21.01 -22.73 11.65
C GLN A 161 -21.73 -22.12 10.45
N ALA A 162 -22.24 -22.93 9.52
CA ALA A 162 -23.04 -22.46 8.39
C ALA A 162 -24.34 -21.77 8.86
N VAL A 163 -25.02 -22.34 9.86
CA VAL A 163 -26.21 -21.73 10.46
C VAL A 163 -25.87 -20.43 11.17
N MET A 164 -24.78 -20.39 11.95
CA MET A 164 -24.30 -19.18 12.63
C MET A 164 -23.90 -18.10 11.64
N LEU A 165 -23.27 -18.45 10.51
CA LEU A 165 -22.93 -17.52 9.45
C LEU A 165 -24.20 -16.91 8.83
N LEU A 166 -25.22 -17.72 8.55
CA LEU A 166 -26.51 -17.22 8.06
C LEU A 166 -27.18 -16.29 9.08
N GLN A 167 -27.07 -16.60 10.37
CA GLN A 167 -27.55 -15.74 11.44
C GLN A 167 -26.80 -14.40 11.48
N ALA A 168 -25.46 -14.44 11.44
CA ALA A 168 -24.60 -13.25 11.43
C ALA A 168 -24.91 -12.36 10.22
N LEU A 169 -25.00 -12.93 9.02
CA LEU A 169 -25.34 -12.19 7.80
C LEU A 169 -26.72 -11.51 7.87
N ARG A 170 -27.70 -12.14 8.55
CA ARG A 170 -29.02 -11.53 8.76
C ARG A 170 -28.98 -10.38 9.77
N GLN A 171 -28.17 -10.51 10.81
CA GLN A 171 -27.96 -9.45 11.80
C GLN A 171 -27.21 -8.26 11.17
N ASP A 172 -26.21 -8.54 10.35
CA ASP A 172 -25.43 -7.53 9.62
C ASP A 172 -26.24 -6.77 8.55
N ALA A 173 -27.25 -7.39 7.96
CA ALA A 173 -28.14 -6.71 7.02
C ALA A 173 -29.02 -5.63 7.69
N GLY A 174 -29.18 -5.70 9.02
CA GLY A 174 -29.97 -4.76 9.82
C GLY A 174 -29.15 -3.80 10.67
N THR A 175 -27.83 -3.97 10.77
CA THR A 175 -26.96 -3.04 11.47
C THR A 175 -26.76 -1.79 10.62
N ALA A 176 -27.01 -0.62 11.22
CA ALA A 176 -26.54 0.63 10.65
C ALA A 176 -25.03 0.48 10.38
N ARG A 177 -24.54 1.07 9.28
CA ARG A 177 -23.09 1.14 9.02
C ARG A 177 -22.41 1.51 10.33
N PRO A 178 -21.38 0.76 10.78
CA PRO A 178 -20.71 1.10 12.02
C PRO A 178 -20.40 2.58 11.96
N MET A 179 -20.86 3.34 12.97
CA MET A 179 -20.40 4.72 13.12
C MET A 179 -18.88 4.64 13.02
N ARG A 180 -18.26 5.49 12.21
CA ARG A 180 -16.80 5.63 12.18
C ARG A 180 -16.38 6.15 13.55
N THR A 181 -16.29 5.24 14.51
CA THR A 181 -15.66 5.47 15.80
C THR A 181 -14.17 5.55 15.58
N ARG A 182 -13.46 6.20 16.49
CA ARG A 182 -11.99 6.27 16.49
C ARG A 182 -11.41 4.87 16.27
N GLN A 183 -10.84 4.62 15.10
CA GLN A 183 -10.13 3.38 14.79
C GLN A 183 -8.65 3.67 14.81
N TRP A 184 -7.94 2.85 15.58
CA TRP A 184 -6.50 2.92 15.70
C TRP A 184 -5.89 1.92 14.73
N LYS A 185 -4.88 2.35 13.97
CA LYS A 185 -4.03 1.41 13.24
C LYS A 185 -3.39 0.43 14.22
N ARG A 186 -3.10 -0.80 13.76
CA ARG A 186 -2.54 -1.85 14.62
C ARG A 186 -1.16 -1.43 15.11
N VAL A 187 -1.03 -1.22 16.43
CA VAL A 187 0.24 -0.85 17.06
C VAL A 187 1.10 -2.09 17.23
N LEU A 188 2.30 -2.09 16.65
CA LEU A 188 3.30 -3.12 16.85
C LEU A 188 4.43 -2.60 17.75
N PRO A 189 5.06 -3.46 18.57
CA PRO A 189 6.35 -3.16 19.18
C PRO A 189 7.35 -2.71 18.10
N ALA A 190 8.23 -1.76 18.43
CA ALA A 190 9.17 -1.20 17.46
C ALA A 190 10.02 -2.28 16.77
N GLU A 191 10.50 -3.28 17.52
CA GLU A 191 11.26 -4.41 16.99
C GLU A 191 10.48 -5.21 15.93
N GLU A 192 9.19 -5.46 16.19
CA GLU A 192 8.31 -6.21 15.31
C GLU A 192 7.93 -5.42 14.06
N TYR A 193 7.69 -4.10 14.21
CA TYR A 193 7.47 -3.21 13.07
C TYR A 193 8.70 -3.18 12.16
N HIS A 194 9.90 -3.00 12.70
CA HIS A 194 11.13 -2.96 11.90
C HIS A 194 11.41 -4.29 11.20
N ARG A 195 11.14 -5.43 11.85
CA ARG A 195 11.23 -6.75 11.21
C ARG A 195 10.29 -6.85 10.01
N ARG A 196 9.02 -6.49 10.18
CA ARG A 196 8.02 -6.56 9.11
C ARG A 196 8.27 -5.55 8.00
N ALA A 197 8.74 -4.35 8.34
CA ALA A 197 9.14 -3.34 7.36
C ALA A 197 10.30 -3.81 6.47
N GLN A 198 11.10 -4.77 6.93
CA GLN A 198 12.17 -5.41 6.16
C GLN A 198 11.69 -6.61 5.32
N GLU A 199 10.53 -7.19 5.60
CA GLU A 199 9.97 -8.32 4.85
C GLU A 199 9.28 -7.83 3.56
N ASP A 200 9.63 -8.41 2.40
CA ASP A 200 9.04 -8.05 1.11
C ASP A 200 7.54 -8.38 1.07
N GLY A 201 6.71 -7.38 0.72
CA GLY A 201 5.27 -7.53 0.52
C GLY A 201 4.38 -7.20 1.73
N ALA A 202 4.96 -6.86 2.89
CA ALA A 202 4.19 -6.37 4.03
C ALA A 202 3.67 -4.95 3.76
N ALA A 203 2.36 -4.74 3.91
CA ALA A 203 1.75 -3.42 3.83
C ALA A 203 2.08 -2.61 5.09
N VAL A 204 3.20 -1.88 5.07
CA VAL A 204 3.67 -1.05 6.20
C VAL A 204 2.60 -0.03 6.63
N SER A 205 1.71 0.36 5.72
CA SER A 205 0.57 1.25 6.00
C SER A 205 -0.46 0.70 6.99
N GLU A 206 -0.54 -0.63 7.18
CA GLU A 206 -1.50 -1.28 8.08
C GLU A 206 -1.03 -1.31 9.54
N TYR A 207 0.25 -1.06 9.79
CA TYR A 207 0.88 -1.16 11.10
C TYR A 207 1.58 0.13 11.47
N VAL A 208 1.60 0.45 12.76
CA VAL A 208 2.27 1.66 13.26
C VAL A 208 3.05 1.34 14.52
N ILE A 209 4.18 2.01 14.71
CA ILE A 209 4.93 1.94 15.99
C ILE A 209 4.19 2.73 17.07
N ARG A 210 3.41 3.75 16.68
CA ARG A 210 2.73 4.69 17.56
C ARG A 210 1.23 4.70 17.26
N PRO A 211 0.36 4.92 18.26
CA PRO A 211 -1.08 5.02 18.00
C PRO A 211 -1.38 6.15 17.00
N GLU A 212 -1.84 5.78 15.82
CA GLU A 212 -2.31 6.69 14.77
C GLU A 212 -3.74 6.34 14.39
N TYR A 213 -4.50 7.35 13.99
CA TYR A 213 -5.85 7.17 13.48
C TYR A 213 -5.81 6.62 12.04
N GLU A 214 -6.83 5.85 11.69
CA GLU A 214 -7.13 5.55 10.29
C GLU A 214 -7.75 6.78 9.63
N VAL A 215 -7.24 7.17 8.45
CA VAL A 215 -7.63 8.41 7.78
C VAL A 215 -9.13 8.43 7.49
N GLY A 216 -9.82 9.49 7.93
CA GLY A 216 -11.28 9.64 7.86
C GLY A 216 -12.05 9.07 9.06
N THR A 217 -11.36 8.59 10.09
CA THR A 217 -11.94 8.24 11.42
C THR A 217 -11.53 9.22 12.52
N GLU A 218 -10.87 10.32 12.13
CA GLU A 218 -10.56 11.42 13.03
C GLU A 218 -11.88 12.01 13.56
N PRO A 219 -11.92 12.46 14.82
CA PRO A 219 -13.11 13.11 15.32
C PRO A 219 -13.25 14.46 14.63
N GLU A 220 -14.44 14.73 14.06
CA GLU A 220 -14.81 16.04 13.47
C GLU A 220 -14.62 17.22 14.45
N ASN A 221 -14.35 16.95 15.75
CA ASN A 221 -14.13 17.93 16.80
C ASN A 221 -13.00 17.54 17.80
N ASP A 222 -11.97 16.78 17.41
CA ASP A 222 -10.80 16.58 18.30
C ASP A 222 -9.94 17.85 18.30
N THR A 223 -10.37 18.86 19.06
CA THR A 223 -9.57 20.06 19.33
C THR A 223 -8.35 19.75 20.22
N HIS A 224 -8.30 18.55 20.81
CA HIS A 224 -7.21 18.13 21.67
C HIS A 224 -6.15 17.38 20.86
N GLN A 225 -5.28 18.12 20.17
CA GLN A 225 -4.00 17.56 19.75
C GLN A 225 -3.18 17.27 21.01
N PRO A 226 -2.78 16.00 21.25
CA PRO A 226 -2.05 15.66 22.46
C PRO A 226 -0.71 16.40 22.45
N ARG A 227 -0.53 17.33 23.41
CA ARG A 227 0.69 18.14 23.58
C ARG A 227 1.84 17.31 24.16
N THR A 228 2.12 16.17 23.52
CA THR A 228 3.28 15.35 23.85
C THR A 228 4.56 16.14 23.59
N TRP A 229 5.67 15.75 24.22
CA TRP A 229 6.97 16.36 23.95
C TRP A 229 7.35 16.30 22.45
N HIS A 230 6.92 15.25 21.73
CA HIS A 230 7.11 15.15 20.28
C HIS A 230 6.24 16.13 19.50
N TRP A 231 4.97 16.26 19.85
CA TRP A 231 4.08 17.26 19.25
C TRP A 231 4.59 18.66 19.52
N GLN A 232 5.05 18.94 20.74
CA GLN A 232 5.67 20.21 21.10
C GLN A 232 6.92 20.46 20.26
N ARG A 233 7.80 19.47 20.07
CA ARG A 233 8.96 19.57 19.16
C ARG A 233 8.60 19.77 17.69
N GLU A 234 7.53 19.14 17.21
CA GLU A 234 7.05 19.36 15.84
C GLU A 234 6.51 20.78 15.66
N GLN A 235 5.79 21.29 16.66
CA GLN A 235 5.21 22.63 16.67
C GLN A 235 6.26 23.73 16.91
N GLU A 236 7.29 23.49 17.73
CA GLU A 236 8.40 24.41 18.05
C GLU A 236 9.19 24.85 16.81
N GLY A 237 9.01 24.18 15.67
CA GLY A 237 9.66 24.53 14.41
C GLY A 237 8.72 24.62 13.21
N ARG A 238 7.40 24.71 13.41
CA ARG A 238 6.49 25.05 12.30
C ARG A 238 6.53 26.57 12.06
N PRO A 239 6.58 27.01 10.81
CA PRO A 239 6.42 28.42 10.51
C PRO A 239 5.06 28.91 11.01
N VAL A 240 4.98 30.17 11.41
CA VAL A 240 3.70 30.80 11.80
C VAL A 240 2.66 30.74 10.67
N TYR A 241 3.12 30.77 9.42
CA TYR A 241 2.32 30.67 8.21
C TYR A 241 3.07 29.89 7.12
N GLN A 242 2.44 28.88 6.52
CA GLN A 242 3.01 28.04 5.47
C GLN A 242 2.20 28.14 4.17
N LEU A 243 2.85 28.59 3.11
CA LEU A 243 2.25 28.83 1.80
C LEU A 243 2.81 27.84 0.77
N ALA A 244 1.96 27.26 -0.06
CA ALA A 244 2.37 26.50 -1.25
C ALA A 244 2.29 27.39 -2.50
N LEU A 245 3.34 27.36 -3.32
CA LEU A 245 3.38 28.04 -4.62
C LEU A 245 3.43 27.00 -5.73
N THR A 246 2.35 26.88 -6.50
CA THR A 246 2.21 25.94 -7.62
C THR A 246 2.01 26.66 -8.95
N GLY A 247 2.05 25.95 -10.07
CA GLY A 247 1.90 26.52 -11.41
C GLY A 247 2.57 25.71 -12.51
N GLY A 248 2.21 25.95 -13.76
CA GLY A 248 2.80 25.28 -14.92
C GLY A 248 4.28 25.62 -15.20
N ALA A 249 4.87 24.96 -16.19
CA ALA A 249 6.26 25.20 -16.62
C ALA A 249 6.46 26.67 -17.04
N SER A 250 7.51 27.33 -16.54
CA SER A 250 7.81 28.74 -16.86
C SER A 250 6.68 29.77 -16.59
N SER A 251 5.71 29.44 -15.73
CA SER A 251 4.65 30.39 -15.32
C SER A 251 5.17 31.57 -14.50
N GLY A 252 6.38 31.45 -13.93
CA GLY A 252 7.00 32.50 -13.13
C GLY A 252 6.93 32.28 -11.63
N LYS A 253 6.73 31.03 -11.18
CA LYS A 253 6.84 30.64 -9.75
C LYS A 253 8.08 31.22 -9.07
N ARG A 254 9.25 31.17 -9.73
CA ARG A 254 10.50 31.76 -9.19
C ARG A 254 10.40 33.27 -8.97
N THR A 255 9.69 33.98 -9.84
CA THR A 255 9.47 35.43 -9.71
C THR A 255 8.55 35.75 -8.54
N ALA A 256 7.42 35.04 -8.43
CA ALA A 256 6.52 35.19 -7.29
C ALA A 256 7.18 34.79 -5.96
N ALA A 257 7.95 33.71 -5.94
CA ALA A 257 8.70 33.28 -4.77
C ALA A 257 9.71 34.34 -4.31
N ARG A 258 10.48 34.95 -5.23
CA ARG A 258 11.38 36.07 -4.91
C ARG A 258 10.63 37.29 -4.39
N ALA A 259 9.44 37.59 -4.91
CA ALA A 259 8.63 38.69 -4.39
C ALA A 259 8.16 38.42 -2.94
N PHE A 260 7.84 37.18 -2.59
CA PHE A 260 7.57 36.79 -1.20
C PHE A 260 8.84 36.87 -0.32
N GLU A 261 9.99 36.47 -0.87
CA GLU A 261 11.29 36.57 -0.19
C GLU A 261 11.65 38.04 0.13
N GLU A 262 11.42 38.96 -0.81
CA GLU A 262 11.59 40.41 -0.63
C GLU A 262 10.71 40.98 0.50
N LEU A 263 9.58 40.34 0.80
CA LEU A 263 8.67 40.70 1.90
C LEU A 263 9.00 40.00 3.23
N GLY A 264 10.04 39.16 3.26
CA GLY A 264 10.49 38.47 4.46
C GLY A 264 9.95 37.05 4.63
N ALA A 265 9.59 36.35 3.56
CA ALA A 265 9.33 34.91 3.61
C ALA A 265 10.60 34.08 3.37
N ALA A 266 10.73 32.94 4.06
CA ALA A 266 11.69 31.91 3.67
C ALA A 266 11.13 31.11 2.48
N VAL A 267 11.88 31.04 1.38
CA VAL A 267 11.47 30.27 0.19
C VAL A 267 12.16 28.91 0.17
N LEU A 268 11.38 27.86 -0.05
CA LEU A 268 11.82 26.48 -0.17
C LEU A 268 11.41 25.88 -1.51
N ASP A 269 12.38 25.64 -2.39
CA ASP A 269 12.15 24.81 -3.57
C ASP A 269 12.35 23.33 -3.19
N SER A 270 11.25 22.58 -3.13
CA SER A 270 11.25 21.19 -2.68
C SER A 270 12.10 20.29 -3.56
N ALA A 271 12.06 20.52 -4.87
CA ALA A 271 12.79 19.68 -5.80
C ALA A 271 14.28 20.03 -5.82
N GLN A 272 14.64 21.30 -5.60
CA GLN A 272 16.04 21.66 -5.37
C GLN A 272 16.58 21.05 -4.07
N MET A 273 15.80 21.07 -2.99
CA MET A 273 16.21 20.42 -1.73
C MET A 273 16.35 18.92 -1.88
N TRP A 274 15.43 18.29 -2.61
CA TRP A 274 15.50 16.86 -2.91
C TRP A 274 16.82 16.49 -3.60
N GLN A 275 17.22 17.26 -4.62
CA GLN A 275 18.50 17.08 -5.29
C GLN A 275 19.68 17.32 -4.34
N GLN A 276 19.64 18.35 -3.49
CA GLN A 276 20.72 18.62 -2.53
C GLN A 276 20.92 17.50 -1.51
N LEU A 277 19.83 16.87 -1.05
CA LEU A 277 19.91 15.69 -0.17
C LEU A 277 20.50 14.46 -0.86
N LEU A 278 20.50 14.43 -2.20
CA LEU A 278 21.03 13.33 -3.01
C LEU A 278 22.40 13.66 -3.62
N GLU A 279 23.01 14.78 -3.23
CA GLU A 279 24.36 15.14 -3.65
C GLU A 279 25.40 14.10 -3.19
N PRO A 280 26.40 13.78 -4.02
CA PRO A 280 27.46 12.85 -3.66
C PRO A 280 28.15 13.23 -2.35
N GLY A 281 28.26 12.26 -1.43
CA GLY A 281 28.92 12.45 -0.14
C GLY A 281 28.03 12.95 1.00
N THR A 282 26.74 13.19 0.76
CA THR A 282 25.78 13.44 1.84
C THR A 282 25.42 12.14 2.58
N PRO A 283 25.14 12.19 3.90
CA PRO A 283 24.69 11.01 4.65
C PRO A 283 23.40 10.41 4.09
N THR A 284 22.48 11.27 3.67
CA THR A 284 21.19 10.88 3.08
C THR A 284 21.39 10.12 1.77
N ARG A 285 22.32 10.58 0.92
CA ARG A 285 22.71 9.86 -0.30
C ARG A 285 23.25 8.46 -0.02
N ALA A 286 24.15 8.32 0.96
CA ALA A 286 24.72 7.02 1.32
C ALA A 286 23.63 6.03 1.79
N GLU A 287 22.62 6.54 2.51
CA GLU A 287 21.50 5.71 3.00
C GLU A 287 20.53 5.32 1.88
N VAL A 288 20.26 6.23 0.93
CA VAL A 288 19.51 5.91 -0.29
C VAL A 288 20.23 4.82 -1.10
N GLU A 289 21.54 4.91 -1.27
CA GLU A 289 22.33 3.88 -1.97
C GLU A 289 22.33 2.54 -1.23
N ARG A 290 22.40 2.57 0.11
CA ARG A 290 22.34 1.36 0.93
C ARG A 290 21.00 0.62 0.80
N ILE A 291 19.90 1.35 0.67
CA ILE A 291 18.55 0.79 0.64
C ILE A 291 18.09 0.47 -0.80
N PHE A 292 18.36 1.36 -1.75
CA PHE A 292 17.81 1.32 -3.10
C PHE A 292 18.87 1.08 -4.19
N GLY A 293 20.16 0.98 -3.85
CA GLY A 293 21.25 0.94 -4.83
C GLY A 293 21.18 -0.18 -5.87
N GLU A 294 20.66 -1.36 -5.51
CA GLU A 294 20.46 -2.45 -6.49
C GLU A 294 19.28 -2.21 -7.45
N GLN A 295 18.36 -1.32 -7.08
CA GLN A 295 17.13 -1.01 -7.80
C GLN A 295 17.23 0.27 -8.63
N LEU A 296 18.21 1.13 -8.34
CA LEU A 296 18.45 2.37 -9.06
C LEU A 296 19.39 2.13 -10.25
N PRO A 297 18.99 2.45 -11.49
CA PRO A 297 19.82 2.28 -12.69
C PRO A 297 20.88 3.38 -12.82
N THR A 298 21.54 3.74 -11.72
CA THR A 298 22.49 4.86 -11.65
C THR A 298 23.82 4.39 -11.07
N ALA A 299 24.93 4.92 -11.60
CA ALA A 299 26.26 4.66 -11.02
C ALA A 299 26.37 5.28 -9.61
N ALA A 300 27.30 4.76 -8.79
CA ALA A 300 27.51 5.24 -7.42
C ALA A 300 27.94 6.72 -7.35
N ASP A 301 28.51 7.25 -8.42
CA ASP A 301 28.94 8.64 -8.59
C ASP A 301 27.98 9.47 -9.46
N ALA A 302 26.79 8.93 -9.77
CA ALA A 302 25.82 9.63 -10.60
C ALA A 302 25.40 10.97 -9.99
N PRO A 303 25.21 12.02 -10.83
CA PRO A 303 24.66 13.30 -10.43
C PRO A 303 23.38 13.15 -9.59
N ALA A 304 23.17 14.09 -8.67
CA ALA A 304 21.98 14.10 -7.81
C ALA A 304 20.67 14.13 -8.60
N GLU A 305 20.66 14.81 -9.75
CA GLU A 305 19.51 14.90 -10.65
C GLU A 305 19.11 13.54 -11.24
N ASP A 306 20.09 12.76 -11.70
CA ASP A 306 19.85 11.44 -12.28
C ASP A 306 19.30 10.47 -11.22
N VAL A 307 19.80 10.57 -9.99
CA VAL A 307 19.35 9.71 -8.89
C VAL A 307 17.99 10.13 -8.34
N ALA A 308 17.71 11.44 -8.28
CA ALA A 308 16.37 11.94 -7.98
C ALA A 308 15.36 11.41 -9.00
N ALA A 309 15.66 11.50 -10.31
CA ALA A 309 14.79 11.01 -11.36
C ALA A 309 14.58 9.48 -11.30
N ALA A 310 15.65 8.73 -11.08
CA ALA A 310 15.59 7.28 -10.92
C ALA A 310 14.76 6.86 -9.69
N LEU A 311 14.90 7.59 -8.58
CA LEU A 311 14.12 7.35 -7.37
C LEU A 311 12.65 7.70 -7.57
N ASP A 312 12.33 8.81 -8.23
CA ASP A 312 10.96 9.20 -8.56
C ASP A 312 10.28 8.14 -9.45
N GLU A 313 10.98 7.63 -10.46
CA GLU A 313 10.48 6.54 -11.32
C GLU A 313 10.22 5.25 -10.53
N LEU A 314 11.12 4.91 -9.59
CA LEU A 314 10.96 3.75 -8.71
C LEU A 314 9.75 3.92 -7.79
N MET A 315 9.60 5.09 -7.15
CA MET A 315 8.48 5.40 -6.26
C MET A 315 7.14 5.40 -7.00
N ALA A 316 7.11 5.86 -8.26
CA ALA A 316 5.91 5.87 -9.08
C ALA A 316 5.39 4.46 -9.40
N ARG A 317 6.28 3.46 -9.48
CA ARG A 317 5.92 2.08 -9.84
C ARG A 317 5.82 1.13 -8.64
N ASN A 318 6.38 1.50 -7.49
CA ASN A 318 6.48 0.64 -6.33
C ASN A 318 6.06 1.37 -5.05
N GLU A 319 4.89 0.99 -4.54
CA GLU A 319 4.31 1.58 -3.32
C GLU A 319 5.17 1.38 -2.07
N THR A 320 5.83 0.22 -1.94
CA THR A 320 6.74 -0.07 -0.82
C THR A 320 8.01 0.80 -0.91
N ALA A 321 8.55 0.97 -2.11
CA ALA A 321 9.71 1.85 -2.32
C ALA A 321 9.38 3.31 -2.01
N ARG A 322 8.19 3.77 -2.43
CA ARG A 322 7.64 5.09 -2.09
C ARG A 322 7.52 5.29 -0.58
N ALA A 323 6.94 4.34 0.15
CA ALA A 323 6.80 4.43 1.60
C ALA A 323 8.17 4.52 2.30
N ARG A 324 9.12 3.66 1.93
CA ARG A 324 10.47 3.65 2.50
C ARG A 324 11.25 4.93 2.16
N ALA A 325 11.15 5.42 0.92
CA ALA A 325 11.83 6.64 0.50
C ALA A 325 11.28 7.86 1.24
N HIS A 326 9.95 7.95 1.43
CA HIS A 326 9.34 8.99 2.26
C HIS A 326 9.79 8.93 3.72
N GLU A 327 9.83 7.73 4.32
CA GLU A 327 10.29 7.55 5.72
C GLU A 327 11.74 8.04 5.90
N LEU A 328 12.58 7.81 4.90
CA LEU A 328 13.98 8.24 4.90
C LEU A 328 14.14 9.75 4.64
N LEU A 329 13.49 10.28 3.60
CA LEU A 329 13.82 11.60 3.05
C LEU A 329 13.01 12.74 3.68
N MET A 330 11.77 12.49 4.10
CA MET A 330 10.91 13.54 4.64
C MET A 330 11.42 14.16 5.95
N PRO A 331 12.01 13.41 6.91
CA PRO A 331 12.62 14.01 8.10
C PRO A 331 13.76 14.97 7.75
N GLU A 332 14.63 14.58 6.83
CA GLU A 332 15.79 15.38 6.39
C GLU A 332 15.38 16.63 5.60
N MET A 333 14.34 16.52 4.77
CA MET A 333 13.73 17.69 4.10
C MET A 333 13.18 18.70 5.12
N ARG A 334 12.45 18.22 6.14
CA ARG A 334 11.89 19.08 7.19
C ARG A 334 12.98 19.78 7.99
N GLU A 335 14.04 19.09 8.35
CA GLU A 335 15.14 19.71 9.09
C GLU A 335 15.93 20.71 8.24
N SER A 336 16.15 20.40 6.96
CA SER A 336 16.76 21.32 6.00
C SER A 336 15.93 22.58 5.80
N ALA A 337 14.61 22.43 5.72
CA ALA A 337 13.65 23.54 5.68
C ALA A 337 13.74 24.42 6.93
N ARG A 338 13.74 23.81 8.12
CA ARG A 338 13.87 24.54 9.40
C ARG A 338 15.18 25.29 9.54
N ARG A 339 16.29 24.69 9.10
CA ARG A 339 17.60 25.36 9.14
C ARG A 339 17.59 26.65 8.32
N ARG A 340 17.00 26.63 7.12
CA ARG A 340 16.87 27.81 6.26
C ARG A 340 15.98 28.89 6.86
N ALA A 341 14.86 28.49 7.47
CA ALA A 341 13.98 29.43 8.17
C ALA A 341 14.74 30.22 9.25
N ARG A 342 15.51 29.49 10.07
CA ARG A 342 16.30 30.06 11.17
C ARG A 342 17.40 31.00 10.67
N GLU A 343 18.12 30.60 9.61
CA GLU A 343 19.18 31.41 9.00
C GLU A 343 18.65 32.71 8.39
N ALA A 344 17.45 32.67 7.82
CA ALA A 344 16.81 33.85 7.22
C ALA A 344 16.13 34.77 8.26
N GLY A 345 16.09 34.39 9.54
CA GLY A 345 15.37 35.14 10.57
C GLY A 345 13.85 35.18 10.36
N THR A 346 13.34 34.26 9.53
CA THR A 346 11.97 34.24 9.01
C THR A 346 11.28 32.94 9.42
N ASP A 347 11.45 32.56 10.69
CA ASP A 347 10.74 31.43 11.32
C ASP A 347 9.20 31.63 11.35
N ARG A 348 8.69 32.72 10.77
CA ARG A 348 7.27 33.07 10.76
C ARG A 348 6.55 32.78 9.44
N VAL A 349 7.17 32.96 8.27
CA VAL A 349 6.49 32.70 6.98
C VAL A 349 7.35 31.86 6.06
N MET A 350 6.80 30.73 5.63
CA MET A 350 7.46 29.79 4.74
C MET A 350 6.69 29.65 3.43
N VAL A 351 7.37 29.81 2.30
CA VAL A 351 6.83 29.60 0.96
C VAL A 351 7.48 28.37 0.34
N GLN A 352 6.71 27.32 0.13
CA GLN A 352 7.17 26.09 -0.49
C GLN A 352 6.76 26.06 -1.97
N VAL A 353 7.74 26.00 -2.88
CA VAL A 353 7.49 25.84 -4.31
C VAL A 353 7.27 24.37 -4.63
N VAL A 354 6.05 24.06 -5.08
CA VAL A 354 5.58 22.71 -5.35
C VAL A 354 5.40 22.54 -6.86
N ARG A 355 5.82 21.38 -7.40
CA ARG A 355 5.67 21.07 -8.84
C ARG A 355 4.35 20.36 -9.15
N ASP A 356 3.90 19.47 -8.27
CA ASP A 356 2.69 18.66 -8.45
C ASP A 356 1.49 19.29 -7.70
N PRO A 357 0.39 19.64 -8.37
CA PRO A 357 -0.82 20.15 -7.74
C PRO A 357 -1.37 19.23 -6.63
N LEU A 358 -1.20 17.92 -6.75
CA LEU A 358 -1.66 16.95 -5.74
C LEU A 358 -0.87 17.04 -4.43
N GLU A 359 0.39 17.47 -4.47
CA GLU A 359 1.13 17.78 -3.24
C GLU A 359 0.57 19.04 -2.57
N ALA A 360 0.14 20.02 -3.36
CA ALA A 360 -0.47 21.25 -2.84
C ALA A 360 -1.87 21.03 -2.23
N GLU A 361 -2.58 19.96 -2.61
CA GLU A 361 -3.91 19.62 -2.08
C GLU A 361 -3.88 19.11 -0.61
N GLN A 362 -2.69 18.86 -0.04
CA GLN A 362 -2.51 18.44 1.36
C GLN A 362 -2.81 19.60 2.33
N ARG A 363 -4.10 19.90 2.56
CA ARG A 363 -4.57 21.04 3.36
C ARG A 363 -4.09 21.05 4.82
N ASP A 364 -3.64 19.93 5.37
CA ASP A 364 -3.05 19.88 6.72
C ASP A 364 -1.65 20.51 6.79
N ARG A 365 -0.98 20.68 5.63
CA ARG A 365 0.40 21.21 5.51
C ARG A 365 0.48 22.69 5.14
N PHE A 366 -0.51 23.23 4.44
CA PHE A 366 -0.47 24.58 3.88
C PHE A 366 -1.66 25.41 4.37
N ASP A 367 -1.36 26.59 4.90
CA ASP A 367 -2.36 27.59 5.29
C ASP A 367 -2.92 28.33 4.06
N LEU A 368 -2.16 28.40 2.97
CA LEU A 368 -2.55 29.02 1.70
C LEU A 368 -1.88 28.34 0.51
N VAL A 369 -2.66 28.04 -0.54
CA VAL A 369 -2.14 27.58 -1.84
C VAL A 369 -2.30 28.68 -2.87
N VAL A 370 -1.20 29.05 -3.52
CA VAL A 370 -1.16 30.09 -4.57
C VAL A 370 -0.73 29.48 -5.90
N ALA A 371 -1.58 29.59 -6.92
CA ALA A 371 -1.24 29.21 -8.29
C ALA A 371 -0.66 30.40 -9.06
N VAL A 372 0.45 30.20 -9.76
CA VAL A 372 1.03 31.18 -10.68
C VAL A 372 0.72 30.76 -12.11
N GLU A 373 -0.05 31.58 -12.82
CA GLU A 373 -0.52 31.36 -14.18
C GLU A 373 0.18 32.30 -15.15
N ALA A 374 0.39 31.85 -16.38
CA ALA A 374 0.89 32.69 -17.47
C ALA A 374 0.41 32.13 -18.81
N PRO A 375 0.10 32.99 -19.81
CA PRO A 375 -0.27 32.53 -21.15
C PRO A 375 0.74 31.54 -21.72
N ALA A 376 0.26 30.48 -22.37
CA ALA A 376 1.13 29.40 -22.85
C ALA A 376 2.23 29.91 -23.81
N GLU A 377 1.88 30.85 -24.68
CA GLU A 377 2.82 31.49 -25.61
C GLU A 377 3.95 32.25 -24.88
N GLU A 378 3.64 32.91 -23.76
CA GLU A 378 4.63 33.59 -22.92
C GLU A 378 5.55 32.60 -22.20
N ARG A 379 4.98 31.48 -21.70
CA ARG A 379 5.77 30.40 -21.06
C ARG A 379 6.76 29.80 -22.05
N VAL A 380 6.31 29.51 -23.27
CA VAL A 380 7.16 29.00 -24.36
C VAL A 380 8.23 30.03 -24.73
N GLN A 381 7.86 31.30 -24.91
CA GLN A 381 8.85 32.35 -25.20
C GLN A 381 9.92 32.48 -24.11
N ARG A 382 9.54 32.34 -22.83
CA ARG A 382 10.49 32.36 -21.70
C ARG A 382 11.42 31.15 -21.71
N LEU A 383 10.89 29.94 -21.90
CA LEU A 383 11.73 28.73 -22.04
C LEU A 383 12.76 28.89 -23.16
N ARG A 384 12.34 29.46 -24.30
CA ARG A 384 13.25 29.71 -25.42
C ARG A 384 14.31 30.77 -25.11
N ARG A 385 13.93 31.88 -24.47
CA ARG A 385 14.84 33.01 -24.19
C ARG A 385 15.80 32.72 -23.03
N THR A 386 15.31 32.09 -21.97
CA THR A 386 16.04 31.93 -20.71
C THR A 386 16.79 30.60 -20.65
N GLU A 387 16.20 29.53 -21.16
CA GLU A 387 16.74 28.17 -21.08
C GLU A 387 17.27 27.66 -22.43
N GLY A 388 17.10 28.43 -23.51
CA GLY A 388 17.63 28.10 -24.84
C GLY A 388 16.93 26.92 -25.52
N VAL A 389 15.74 26.54 -25.04
CA VAL A 389 15.00 25.37 -25.52
C VAL A 389 14.46 25.61 -26.94
N ALA A 390 14.41 24.57 -27.78
CA ALA A 390 13.80 24.63 -29.10
C ALA A 390 12.27 24.80 -28.99
N ALA A 391 11.62 25.37 -30.01
CA ALA A 391 10.21 25.77 -29.90
C ALA A 391 9.25 24.57 -29.73
N ASP A 392 9.52 23.49 -30.45
CA ASP A 392 8.83 22.20 -30.33
C ASP A 392 8.97 21.62 -28.91
N VAL A 393 10.20 21.52 -28.40
CA VAL A 393 10.46 21.00 -27.05
C VAL A 393 9.83 21.89 -25.97
N ALA A 394 9.81 23.21 -26.16
CA ALA A 394 9.20 24.13 -25.21
C ALA A 394 7.67 23.98 -25.13
N TRP A 395 7.00 23.66 -26.25
CA TRP A 395 5.57 23.32 -26.24
C TRP A 395 5.33 21.99 -25.52
N ASP A 396 6.12 20.96 -25.81
CA ASP A 396 6.00 19.66 -25.15
C ASP A 396 6.17 19.78 -23.62
N LEU A 397 7.12 20.59 -23.14
CA LEU A 397 7.32 20.84 -21.71
C LEU A 397 6.15 21.59 -21.07
N VAL A 398 5.51 22.51 -21.80
CA VAL A 398 4.33 23.23 -21.31
C VAL A 398 3.11 22.32 -21.25
N ASP A 399 2.96 21.42 -22.22
CA ASP A 399 1.86 20.46 -22.28
C ASP A 399 1.98 19.31 -21.26
N GLN A 400 3.21 18.92 -20.90
CA GLN A 400 3.47 17.91 -19.86
C GLN A 400 3.37 18.47 -18.43
N ALA A 401 3.47 19.79 -18.26
CA ALA A 401 3.32 20.43 -16.97
C ALA A 401 1.83 20.56 -16.59
N PRO A 402 1.52 20.70 -15.29
CA PRO A 402 0.16 20.96 -14.84
C PRO A 402 -0.44 22.16 -15.58
N SER A 403 -1.66 21.98 -16.07
CA SER A 403 -2.42 23.03 -16.73
C SER A 403 -2.88 24.08 -15.73
N ASP A 404 -3.15 25.30 -16.21
CA ASP A 404 -3.63 26.38 -15.35
C ASP A 404 -4.95 26.00 -14.66
N GLY A 405 -5.80 25.19 -15.33
CA GLY A 405 -7.02 24.64 -14.75
C GLY A 405 -6.75 23.74 -13.55
N GLU A 406 -5.87 22.74 -13.70
CA GLU A 406 -5.50 21.82 -12.62
C GLU A 406 -4.86 22.54 -11.44
N THR A 407 -4.00 23.54 -11.69
CA THR A 407 -3.38 24.31 -10.60
C THR A 407 -4.37 25.25 -9.92
N ARG A 408 -5.37 25.76 -10.64
CA ARG A 408 -6.40 26.64 -10.10
C ARG A 408 -7.40 25.90 -9.23
N ASP A 409 -7.74 24.66 -9.59
CA ASP A 409 -8.68 23.83 -8.84
C ASP A 409 -8.20 23.53 -7.41
N VAL A 410 -6.89 23.50 -7.19
CA VAL A 410 -6.28 23.30 -5.85
C VAL A 410 -5.89 24.60 -5.14
N ALA A 411 -5.94 25.75 -5.82
CA ALA A 411 -5.42 27.02 -5.28
C ALA A 411 -6.50 27.88 -4.61
N ASP A 412 -6.13 28.52 -3.50
CA ASP A 412 -6.97 29.51 -2.82
C ASP A 412 -6.84 30.90 -3.47
N ARG A 413 -5.67 31.20 -4.06
CA ARG A 413 -5.39 32.44 -4.80
C ARG A 413 -4.62 32.18 -6.09
N VAL A 414 -4.79 33.07 -7.05
CA VAL A 414 -4.12 33.02 -8.35
C VAL A 414 -3.32 34.30 -8.56
N ILE A 415 -2.07 34.15 -8.99
CA ILE A 415 -1.22 35.24 -9.48
C ILE A 415 -1.11 35.09 -10.99
N VAL A 416 -1.53 36.12 -11.73
CA VAL A 416 -1.43 36.15 -13.19
C VAL A 416 -0.13 36.86 -13.59
N ASN A 417 0.70 36.16 -14.35
CA ASN A 417 1.96 36.67 -14.88
C ASN A 417 1.87 36.87 -16.40
N ASP A 418 1.44 38.06 -16.78
CA ASP A 418 1.28 38.54 -18.15
C ASP A 418 2.58 39.00 -18.83
N GLY A 419 3.72 38.93 -18.14
CA GLY A 419 5.01 39.41 -18.63
C GLY A 419 5.56 40.62 -17.87
N ASP A 420 4.75 41.30 -17.07
CA ASP A 420 5.21 42.37 -16.19
C ASP A 420 5.57 41.84 -14.80
N VAL A 421 6.85 41.95 -14.43
CA VAL A 421 7.35 41.51 -13.12
C VAL A 421 6.79 42.38 -11.99
N GLU A 422 6.52 43.66 -12.25
CA GLU A 422 5.96 44.54 -11.23
C GLU A 422 4.50 44.21 -10.94
N HIS A 423 3.73 43.82 -11.96
CA HIS A 423 2.37 43.32 -11.79
C HIS A 423 2.32 42.03 -10.93
N VAL A 424 3.29 41.13 -11.08
CA VAL A 424 3.43 39.96 -10.20
C VAL A 424 3.75 40.38 -8.77
N ARG A 425 4.64 41.36 -8.58
CA ARG A 425 4.99 41.89 -7.25
C ARG A 425 3.81 42.58 -6.57
N ASP A 426 3.01 43.34 -7.31
CA ASP A 426 1.81 44.00 -6.78
C ASP A 426 0.80 42.98 -6.26
N GLN A 427 0.50 41.93 -7.02
CA GLN A 427 -0.38 40.83 -6.59
C GLN A 427 0.18 40.08 -5.38
N VAL A 428 1.50 39.86 -5.32
CA VAL A 428 2.15 39.24 -4.13
C VAL A 428 2.03 40.14 -2.90
N ARG A 429 2.18 41.46 -3.04
CA ARG A 429 1.99 42.41 -1.92
C ARG A 429 0.54 42.43 -1.45
N GLU A 430 -0.42 42.34 -2.36
CA GLU A 430 -1.85 42.24 -2.02
C GLU A 430 -2.12 40.96 -1.20
N ILE A 431 -1.66 39.79 -1.67
CA ILE A 431 -1.80 38.53 -0.92
C ILE A 431 -1.13 38.62 0.45
N TRP A 432 0.05 39.22 0.53
CA TRP A 432 0.78 39.41 1.78
C TRP A 432 0.00 40.27 2.79
N GLN A 433 -0.59 41.38 2.32
CA GLN A 433 -1.39 42.28 3.16
C GLN A 433 -2.71 41.67 3.60
N ASP A 434 -3.39 40.95 2.71
CA ASP A 434 -4.73 40.45 2.98
C ASP A 434 -4.76 39.15 3.78
N GLN A 435 -3.74 38.30 3.66
CA GLN A 435 -3.77 36.94 4.22
C GLN A 435 -2.66 36.68 5.24
N ILE A 436 -1.47 37.22 5.03
CA ILE A 436 -0.28 36.86 5.81
C ILE A 436 -0.09 37.82 6.99
N LEU A 437 -0.10 39.14 6.73
CA LEU A 437 0.08 40.17 7.77
C LEU A 437 -0.92 40.05 8.94
N PRO A 438 -2.24 39.84 8.73
CA PRO A 438 -3.19 39.73 9.83
C PRO A 438 -2.88 38.58 10.80
N VAL A 439 -2.35 37.46 10.29
CA VAL A 439 -1.97 36.30 11.11
C VAL A 439 -0.68 36.56 11.88
N LEU A 440 0.28 37.24 11.26
CA LEU A 440 1.53 37.64 11.90
C LEU A 440 1.30 38.63 13.05
N ASP A 441 0.40 39.59 12.84
CA ASP A 441 0.02 40.59 13.83
C ASP A 441 -0.72 39.94 15.01
N HIS A 442 -1.71 39.07 14.75
CA HIS A 442 -2.47 38.40 15.81
C HIS A 442 -1.57 37.59 16.76
N LYS A 443 -0.64 36.79 16.21
CA LYS A 443 0.29 36.00 17.04
C LYS A 443 1.29 36.85 17.83
N SER A 444 1.66 38.03 17.33
CA SER A 444 2.55 38.94 18.08
C SER A 444 1.87 39.52 19.33
N THR A 445 0.54 39.71 19.29
CA THR A 445 -0.26 40.12 20.45
C THR A 445 -0.45 39.02 21.50
N GLU A 446 -0.54 37.75 21.09
CA GLU A 446 -0.67 36.61 22.01
C GLU A 446 0.64 36.35 22.78
N GLU A 447 1.80 36.39 22.11
CA GLU A 447 3.11 36.24 22.76
C GLU A 447 3.42 37.40 23.73
N GLY A 448 2.87 38.60 23.48
CA GLY A 448 2.96 39.73 24.40
C GLY A 448 2.13 39.59 25.68
N HIS A 449 1.03 38.83 25.64
CA HIS A 449 0.16 38.60 26.80
C HIS A 449 0.70 37.51 27.74
N ASP A 450 1.39 36.51 27.20
CA ASP A 450 1.98 35.42 28.00
C ASP A 450 3.22 35.86 28.81
N HIS A 451 3.87 36.97 28.45
CA HIS A 451 4.97 37.56 29.22
C HIS A 451 4.54 38.49 30.36
N GLU A 452 3.29 38.98 30.40
CA GLU A 452 2.76 39.71 31.56
C GLU A 452 2.04 38.81 32.59
N GLY A 453 1.73 37.55 32.24
CA GLY A 453 0.98 36.62 33.09
C GLY A 453 1.81 35.74 34.05
N THR A 454 3.15 35.77 34.01
CA THR A 454 4.02 34.87 34.79
C THR A 454 4.73 35.53 35.97
N VAL A 455 4.04 36.44 36.68
CA VAL A 455 4.46 36.88 38.02
C VAL A 455 3.24 36.92 38.94
N HIS A 456 2.78 35.77 39.44
CA HIS A 456 2.23 35.64 40.80
C HIS A 456 1.98 34.16 41.13
N GLU A 457 2.18 33.83 42.41
CA GLU A 457 1.91 32.55 43.07
C GLU A 457 2.95 31.42 42.99
N THR A 458 4.15 31.69 43.54
CA THR A 458 4.76 30.71 44.45
C THR A 458 4.41 31.09 45.89
N GLY A 459 3.47 30.36 46.49
CA GLY A 459 3.05 30.54 47.88
C GLY A 459 2.45 29.26 48.46
N SER A 460 3.30 28.48 49.13
CA SER A 460 3.00 27.66 50.32
C SER A 460 1.64 26.95 50.40
N HIS A 461 1.63 25.61 50.23
CA HIS A 461 1.44 24.66 51.34
C HIS A 461 1.58 23.20 50.90
#